data_AF-A0A1G9R9N4-F1
#
_entry.id   AF-A0A1G9R9N4-F1
#
_cell.length_a   1.000
_cell.length_b   1.000
_cell.length_c   1.000
_cell.angle_alpha   90.00
_cell.angle_beta   90.00
_cell.angle_gamma   90.00
#
_symmetry.space_group_name_H-M   'P 1'
#
loop_
_entity.id
_entity.type
_entity.pdbx_description
1 polymer ?
#
loop_
_entity_poly.entity_id
_entity_poly.type
_entity_poly.pdbx_seq_one_letter_code
_entity_poly.pdbx_strand_id
1 'polypeptide(L)'
;MRNFLSSLLLPTVLGLGTGCTSTNPTSEAASPLTGTLVDLTYAFDDSTIYWPTEEGFVLEHGTAGYTDKGYYYTANSFRSAEHGGTHLDAPVHFAEGKQSIDAIPLERLIGPAVVVDVTESALADPDYQITIADFERWEAAHGPLPDQTIVLLRTGYGRYWPQRQRYLGTTATGPEAVAHLHFPGLHPEAARWLVTERHVKAVGLDTPSIDYGQSTLFETHQTLFQENVPAFENVAHLDQLPDRGFTVVALPMKIRGGSGGPLRIIAIVP
;
A
#
# COMPACT_ATOMS: atom_id res chain seq x y z
N MET A 1 -9.07 14.10 103.70
CA MET A 1 -10.23 14.29 102.79
C MET A 1 -10.05 13.34 101.63
N ARG A 2 -11.02 12.43 101.43
CA ARG A 2 -11.07 11.43 100.34
C ARG A 2 -11.18 12.12 98.98
N ASN A 3 -10.55 11.57 97.94
CA ASN A 3 -11.25 11.25 96.70
C ASN A 3 -10.51 10.19 95.87
N PHE A 4 -11.34 9.34 95.27
CA PHE A 4 -11.11 8.14 94.47
C PHE A 4 -11.05 8.48 92.97
N LEU A 5 -10.78 7.44 92.15
CA LEU A 5 -11.08 7.29 90.70
C LEU A 5 -10.04 7.86 89.72
N SER A 6 -9.73 7.24 88.57
CA SER A 6 -10.15 5.99 87.94
C SER A 6 -9.15 5.67 86.84
N SER A 7 -8.78 4.40 86.69
CA SER A 7 -8.06 3.87 85.53
C SER A 7 -8.99 3.81 84.31
N LEU A 8 -8.63 4.45 83.20
CA LEU A 8 -9.24 4.21 81.89
C LEU A 8 -8.19 3.64 80.94
N LEU A 9 -8.37 2.36 80.59
CA LEU A 9 -7.68 1.70 79.49
C LEU A 9 -8.21 2.25 78.16
N LEU A 10 -7.33 2.72 77.27
CA LEU A 10 -7.63 2.84 75.84
C LEU A 10 -7.09 1.60 75.11
N PRO A 11 -7.89 0.92 74.27
CA PRO A 11 -7.41 -0.20 73.49
C PRO A 11 -6.64 0.30 72.25
N THR A 12 -5.49 -0.32 72.02
CA THR A 12 -4.67 -0.20 70.83
C THR A 12 -5.44 -0.75 69.63
N VAL A 13 -5.86 0.11 68.70
CA VAL A 13 -6.37 -0.32 67.39
C VAL A 13 -5.16 -0.51 66.48
N LEU A 14 -4.78 -1.78 66.27
CA LEU A 14 -3.78 -2.19 65.29
C LEU A 14 -4.41 -2.06 63.89
N GLY A 15 -4.17 -0.94 63.22
CA GLY A 15 -4.53 -0.78 61.81
C GLY A 15 -3.61 -1.63 60.93
N LEU A 16 -4.07 -2.82 60.54
CA LEU A 16 -3.47 -3.59 59.45
C LEU A 16 -3.71 -2.84 58.14
N GLY A 17 -2.76 -1.98 57.77
CA GLY A 17 -2.69 -1.40 56.43
C GLY A 17 -2.38 -2.51 55.43
N THR A 18 -3.42 -3.12 54.86
CA THR A 18 -3.29 -3.90 53.63
C THR A 18 -2.95 -2.93 52.51
N GLY A 19 -1.66 -2.72 52.30
CA GLY A 19 -1.15 -2.04 51.12
C GLY A 19 -1.50 -2.85 49.89
N CYS A 20 -2.57 -2.48 49.20
CA CYS A 20 -2.80 -2.91 47.83
C CYS A 20 -1.68 -2.29 46.98
N THR A 21 -0.60 -3.01 46.77
CA THR A 21 0.32 -2.73 45.67
C THR A 21 -0.43 -3.03 44.38
N SER A 22 -1.06 -2.01 43.80
CA SER A 22 -1.51 -2.05 42.42
C SER A 22 -0.27 -2.09 41.53
N THR A 23 0.28 -3.29 41.33
CA THR A 23 1.14 -3.54 40.18
C THR A 23 0.23 -3.46 38.96
N ASN A 24 0.08 -2.26 38.39
CA ASN A 24 -0.35 -2.16 37.01
C ASN A 24 0.80 -2.76 36.19
N PRO A 25 0.64 -3.91 35.52
CA PRO A 25 1.54 -4.22 34.45
C PRO A 25 1.17 -3.21 33.36
N THR A 26 1.87 -2.08 33.31
CA THR A 26 2.02 -1.36 32.04
C THR A 26 2.82 -2.28 31.12
N SER A 27 2.13 -3.28 30.57
CA SER A 27 2.49 -3.83 29.27
C SER A 27 2.43 -2.62 28.35
N GLU A 28 3.57 -1.97 28.11
CA GLU A 28 3.72 -1.14 26.92
C GLU A 28 3.29 -2.04 25.78
N ALA A 29 2.08 -1.81 25.26
CA ALA A 29 1.63 -2.51 24.08
C ALA A 29 2.69 -2.24 23.02
N ALA A 30 3.39 -3.29 22.60
CA ALA A 30 4.40 -3.17 21.57
C ALA A 30 3.76 -2.43 20.39
N SER A 31 4.47 -1.43 19.86
CA SER A 31 3.98 -0.66 18.71
C SER A 31 3.48 -1.64 17.63
N PRO A 32 2.31 -1.40 17.01
CA PRO A 32 1.89 -2.19 15.86
C PRO A 32 2.87 -2.04 14.67
N LEU A 33 3.80 -1.08 14.74
CA LEU A 33 4.90 -0.86 13.81
C LEU A 33 6.22 -1.44 14.33
N THR A 34 6.19 -2.65 14.90
CA THR A 34 7.40 -3.36 15.31
C THR A 34 8.09 -3.96 14.08
N GLY A 35 9.21 -3.36 13.67
CA GLY A 35 9.98 -3.82 12.50
C GLY A 35 10.66 -2.67 11.74
N THR A 36 11.29 -3.02 10.62
CA THR A 36 11.83 -2.07 9.63
C THR A 36 10.69 -1.58 8.73
N LEU A 37 10.57 -0.25 8.61
CA LEU A 37 9.66 0.37 7.65
C LEU A 37 10.34 0.50 6.29
N VAL A 38 9.75 -0.12 5.27
CA VAL A 38 10.19 0.01 3.87
C VAL A 38 9.20 0.92 3.15
N ASP A 39 9.70 2.00 2.56
CA ASP A 39 8.89 2.92 1.76
C ASP A 39 8.73 2.36 0.35
N LEU A 40 7.49 2.04 -0.03
CA LEU A 40 7.16 1.41 -1.32
C LEU A 40 6.55 2.42 -2.30
N THR A 41 6.81 3.71 -2.08
CA THR A 41 6.27 4.82 -2.88
C THR A 41 7.41 5.61 -3.53
N TYR A 42 7.30 5.87 -4.84
CA TYR A 42 8.15 6.85 -5.49
C TYR A 42 7.73 8.28 -5.11
N ALA A 43 8.69 9.19 -5.00
CA ALA A 43 8.38 10.60 -4.82
C ALA A 43 7.66 11.15 -6.05
N PHE A 44 6.71 12.06 -5.82
CA PHE A 44 6.00 12.77 -6.89
C PHE A 44 6.76 14.04 -7.26
N ASP A 45 7.14 14.15 -8.52
CA ASP A 45 7.88 15.26 -9.13
C ASP A 45 7.64 15.30 -10.65
N ASP A 46 8.35 16.19 -11.35
CA ASP A 46 8.24 16.37 -12.80
C ASP A 46 8.72 15.16 -13.64
N SER A 47 9.43 14.23 -13.02
CA SER A 47 9.91 12.98 -13.64
C SER A 47 8.97 11.80 -13.40
N THR A 48 7.95 11.98 -12.55
CA THR A 48 6.98 10.92 -12.22
C THR A 48 6.28 10.43 -13.47
N ILE A 49 6.23 9.12 -13.63
CA ILE A 49 5.60 8.50 -14.79
C ILE A 49 4.09 8.39 -14.56
N TYR A 50 3.36 8.89 -15.55
CA TYR A 50 1.92 8.77 -15.71
C TYR A 50 1.61 8.02 -17.00
N TRP A 51 0.38 7.51 -17.11
CA TRP A 51 -0.14 6.92 -18.33
C TRP A 51 0.04 7.90 -19.52
N PRO A 52 0.36 7.43 -20.75
CA PRO A 52 0.79 8.32 -21.83
C PRO A 52 -0.21 9.42 -22.22
N THR A 53 -1.50 9.25 -21.94
CA THR A 53 -2.55 10.23 -22.23
C THR A 53 -2.77 11.25 -21.13
N GLU A 54 -2.23 11.02 -19.95
CA GLU A 54 -2.46 11.86 -18.77
C GLU A 54 -1.42 12.97 -18.64
N GLU A 55 -1.85 14.04 -17.97
CA GLU A 55 -0.92 15.08 -17.53
C GLU A 55 -0.16 14.60 -16.29
N GLY A 56 1.13 14.92 -16.24
CA GLY A 56 1.99 14.55 -15.12
C GLY A 56 1.71 15.34 -13.84
N PHE A 57 2.51 15.06 -12.82
CA PHE A 57 2.48 15.82 -11.57
C PHE A 57 2.97 17.25 -11.78
N VAL A 58 2.19 18.23 -11.31
CA VAL A 58 2.56 19.65 -11.36
C VAL A 58 2.59 20.20 -9.94
N LEU A 59 3.78 20.63 -9.51
CA LEU A 59 3.95 21.36 -8.25
C LEU A 59 3.99 22.87 -8.52
N GLU A 60 2.96 23.58 -8.06
CA GLU A 60 2.89 25.03 -8.16
C GLU A 60 3.50 25.65 -6.91
N HIS A 61 4.72 26.17 -7.05
CA HIS A 61 5.43 26.81 -5.95
C HIS A 61 4.71 28.07 -5.49
N GLY A 62 4.28 28.07 -4.23
CA GLY A 62 3.66 29.22 -3.58
C GLY A 62 4.68 30.01 -2.76
N THR A 63 4.30 30.37 -1.54
CA THR A 63 5.22 31.08 -0.64
C THR A 63 6.35 30.16 -0.21
N ALA A 64 7.59 30.66 -0.22
CA ALA A 64 8.75 30.03 0.41
C ALA A 64 9.67 31.13 0.97
N GLY A 65 9.63 31.36 2.28
CA GLY A 65 10.47 32.38 2.90
C GLY A 65 10.06 32.76 4.32
N TYR A 66 10.82 33.68 4.92
CA TYR A 66 10.47 34.26 6.22
C TYR A 66 9.33 35.27 6.09
N THR A 67 8.34 35.15 6.97
CA THR A 67 7.23 36.09 7.07
C THR A 67 7.64 37.33 7.86
N ASP A 68 6.87 38.41 7.74
CA ASP A 68 7.07 39.66 8.52
C ASP A 68 6.98 39.44 10.05
N LYS A 69 6.44 38.29 10.48
CA LYS A 69 6.36 37.88 11.89
C LYS A 69 7.58 37.06 12.36
N GLY A 70 8.58 36.87 11.51
CA GLY A 70 9.88 36.27 11.87
C GLY A 70 9.95 34.74 11.80
N TYR A 71 8.97 34.04 11.21
CA TYR A 71 9.02 32.59 11.01
C TYR A 71 9.07 32.21 9.52
N TYR A 72 9.75 31.11 9.20
CA TYR A 72 9.80 30.54 7.85
C TYR A 72 8.49 29.83 7.52
N TYR A 73 7.97 30.08 6.32
CA TYR A 73 6.74 29.47 5.81
C TYR A 73 6.97 29.02 4.38
N THR A 74 6.63 27.76 4.11
CA THR A 74 6.59 27.21 2.76
C THR A 74 5.25 26.54 2.51
N ALA A 75 4.61 26.84 1.39
CA ALA A 75 3.36 26.22 0.97
C ALA A 75 3.28 26.24 -0.55
N ASN A 76 2.91 25.11 -1.13
CA ASN A 76 2.74 24.91 -2.56
C ASN A 76 1.33 24.37 -2.82
N SER A 77 0.84 24.55 -4.03
CA SER A 77 -0.32 23.82 -4.57
C SER A 77 0.18 22.71 -5.50
N PHE A 78 -0.65 21.73 -5.81
CA PHE A 78 -0.32 20.73 -6.84
C PHE A 78 -1.55 20.30 -7.64
N ARG A 79 -1.30 19.81 -8.86
CA ARG A 79 -2.27 19.12 -9.72
C ARG A 79 -1.69 17.78 -10.17
N SER A 80 -2.53 16.76 -10.26
CA SER A 80 -2.17 15.41 -10.71
C SER A 80 -3.41 14.71 -11.26
N ALA A 81 -3.24 13.85 -12.26
CA ALA A 81 -4.22 12.80 -12.53
C ALA A 81 -4.33 11.83 -11.34
N GLU A 82 -5.45 11.11 -11.22
CA GLU A 82 -5.65 10.10 -10.16
C GLU A 82 -4.72 8.89 -10.34
N HIS A 83 -4.45 8.52 -11.59
CA HIS A 83 -3.75 7.32 -12.00
C HIS A 83 -2.33 7.63 -12.50
N GLY A 84 -1.39 7.76 -11.56
CA GLY A 84 0.02 7.91 -11.90
C GLY A 84 0.92 8.08 -10.68
N GLY A 85 2.22 7.93 -10.89
CA GLY A 85 3.12 7.61 -9.78
C GLY A 85 2.71 6.30 -9.09
N THR A 86 3.20 6.09 -7.88
CA THR A 86 2.66 5.02 -7.03
C THR A 86 1.23 5.40 -6.63
N HIS A 87 0.24 4.63 -7.08
CA HIS A 87 -1.17 4.97 -6.89
C HIS A 87 -2.02 3.73 -6.61
N LEU A 88 -3.25 3.98 -6.16
CA LEU A 88 -4.28 2.97 -6.01
C LEU A 88 -5.34 3.16 -7.09
N ASP A 89 -5.75 2.05 -7.70
CA ASP A 89 -6.94 1.96 -8.54
C ASP A 89 -8.11 1.42 -7.73
N ALA A 90 -9.18 2.20 -7.68
CA ALA A 90 -10.40 1.80 -7.02
C ALA A 90 -11.27 0.97 -7.98
N PRO A 91 -12.08 0.04 -7.45
CA PRO A 91 -12.95 -0.80 -8.28
C PRO A 91 -13.85 -0.03 -9.28
N VAL A 92 -14.32 1.16 -8.93
CA VAL A 92 -15.15 1.98 -9.83
C VAL A 92 -14.44 2.37 -11.14
N HIS A 93 -13.09 2.31 -11.19
CA HIS A 93 -12.29 2.67 -12.36
C HIS A 93 -12.63 1.84 -13.62
N PHE A 94 -12.88 0.54 -13.47
CA PHE A 94 -13.28 -0.38 -14.56
C PHE A 94 -14.58 -1.15 -14.29
N ALA A 95 -15.25 -0.92 -13.17
CA ALA A 95 -16.51 -1.60 -12.83
C ALA A 95 -17.55 -0.62 -12.28
N GLU A 96 -18.49 -0.23 -13.14
CA GLU A 96 -19.56 0.72 -12.81
C GLU A 96 -20.32 0.30 -11.53
N GLY A 97 -20.53 1.27 -10.63
CA GLY A 97 -21.26 1.06 -9.37
C GLY A 97 -20.48 0.32 -8.28
N LYS A 98 -19.20 -0.03 -8.51
CA LYS A 98 -18.31 -0.58 -7.47
C LYS A 98 -17.71 0.53 -6.61
N GLN A 99 -16.86 0.12 -5.66
CA GLN A 99 -16.28 1.04 -4.67
C GLN A 99 -15.41 2.13 -5.31
N SER A 100 -15.69 3.38 -4.98
CA SER A 100 -14.76 4.49 -5.15
C SER A 100 -13.68 4.47 -4.06
N ILE A 101 -12.58 5.18 -4.28
CA ILE A 101 -11.42 5.16 -3.40
C ILE A 101 -11.72 5.52 -1.94
N ASP A 102 -12.66 6.44 -1.69
CA ASP A 102 -13.09 6.82 -0.35
C ASP A 102 -13.99 5.79 0.35
N ALA A 103 -14.53 4.83 -0.40
CA ALA A 103 -15.44 3.78 0.06
C ALA A 103 -14.77 2.41 0.25
N ILE A 104 -13.49 2.26 -0.10
CA ILE A 104 -12.75 1.01 0.11
C ILE A 104 -12.53 0.81 1.63
N PRO A 105 -12.89 -0.37 2.18
CA PRO A 105 -12.61 -0.69 3.59
C PRO A 105 -11.10 -0.73 3.88
N LEU A 106 -10.67 -0.18 5.01
CA LEU A 106 -9.25 -0.14 5.38
C LEU A 106 -8.65 -1.54 5.55
N GLU A 107 -9.48 -2.53 5.88
CA GLU A 107 -9.08 -3.93 5.99
C GLU A 107 -8.60 -4.51 4.66
N ARG A 108 -8.98 -3.93 3.51
CA ARG A 108 -8.43 -4.27 2.19
C ARG A 108 -7.07 -3.64 1.92
N LEU A 109 -6.81 -2.51 2.57
CA LEU A 109 -5.62 -1.68 2.36
C LEU A 109 -4.50 -1.95 3.37
N ILE A 110 -4.81 -2.67 4.44
CA ILE A 110 -3.89 -3.01 5.52
C ILE A 110 -3.96 -4.51 5.79
N GLY A 111 -2.80 -5.16 5.87
CA GLY A 111 -2.76 -6.56 6.28
C GLY A 111 -1.50 -7.31 5.87
N PRO A 112 -1.47 -8.63 6.13
CA PRO A 112 -0.40 -9.49 5.70
C PRO A 112 -0.26 -9.44 4.18
N ALA A 113 0.98 -9.53 3.72
CA ALA A 113 1.30 -9.51 2.31
C ALA A 113 2.33 -10.58 1.95
N VAL A 114 2.38 -10.88 0.67
CA VAL A 114 3.39 -11.73 0.04
C VAL A 114 3.98 -11.02 -1.18
N VAL A 115 5.21 -11.39 -1.54
CA VAL A 115 5.81 -11.03 -2.83
C VAL A 115 5.92 -12.27 -3.69
N VAL A 116 5.31 -12.24 -4.87
CA VAL A 116 5.49 -13.24 -5.93
C VAL A 116 6.52 -12.68 -6.90
N ASP A 117 7.75 -13.19 -6.83
CA ASP A 117 8.85 -12.75 -7.68
C ASP A 117 8.85 -13.49 -9.02
N VAL A 118 8.67 -12.73 -10.10
CA VAL A 118 8.74 -13.18 -11.50
C VAL A 118 9.82 -12.44 -12.29
N THR A 119 10.77 -11.81 -11.58
CA THR A 119 11.77 -10.90 -12.16
C THR A 119 12.54 -11.53 -13.32
N GLU A 120 12.92 -12.80 -13.21
CA GLU A 120 13.67 -13.48 -14.27
C GLU A 120 12.85 -13.55 -15.58
N SER A 121 11.61 -14.05 -15.50
CA SER A 121 10.72 -14.16 -16.66
C SER A 121 10.35 -12.78 -17.23
N ALA A 122 9.98 -11.84 -16.37
CA ALA A 122 9.55 -10.50 -16.74
C ALA A 122 10.65 -9.65 -17.39
N LEU A 123 11.92 -9.84 -17.01
CA LEU A 123 13.04 -9.16 -17.67
C LEU A 123 13.48 -9.82 -18.97
N ALA A 124 13.17 -11.11 -19.15
CA ALA A 124 13.44 -11.83 -20.39
C ALA A 124 12.39 -11.52 -21.48
N ASP A 125 11.16 -11.23 -21.06
CA ASP A 125 10.04 -10.88 -21.94
C ASP A 125 9.29 -9.65 -21.40
N PRO A 126 9.40 -8.48 -22.05
CA PRO A 126 8.72 -7.27 -21.59
C PRO A 126 7.20 -7.36 -21.68
N ASP A 127 6.63 -8.32 -22.41
CA ASP A 127 5.19 -8.56 -22.49
C ASP A 127 4.77 -9.77 -21.65
N TYR A 128 5.61 -10.20 -20.69
CA TYR A 128 5.33 -11.33 -19.82
C TYR A 128 4.02 -11.15 -19.05
N GLN A 129 3.17 -12.16 -19.11
CA GLN A 129 1.92 -12.20 -18.37
C GLN A 129 2.02 -13.21 -17.24
N ILE A 130 1.84 -12.74 -16.01
CA ILE A 130 1.95 -13.56 -14.79
C ILE A 130 0.74 -14.49 -14.72
N THR A 131 1.00 -15.79 -14.76
CA THR A 131 0.01 -16.86 -14.88
C THR A 131 -0.25 -17.57 -13.56
N ILE A 132 -1.27 -18.43 -13.53
CA ILE A 132 -1.55 -19.33 -12.40
C ILE A 132 -0.31 -20.17 -12.04
N ALA A 133 0.46 -20.62 -13.03
CA ALA A 133 1.65 -21.43 -12.81
C ALA A 133 2.75 -20.69 -12.02
N ASP A 134 2.82 -19.35 -12.11
CA ASP A 134 3.73 -18.54 -11.28
C ASP A 134 3.35 -18.63 -9.80
N PHE A 135 2.05 -18.51 -9.51
CA PHE A 135 1.52 -18.63 -8.15
C PHE A 135 1.66 -20.05 -7.61
N GLU A 136 1.40 -21.08 -8.41
CA GLU A 136 1.58 -22.48 -8.00
C GLU A 136 3.04 -22.79 -7.67
N ARG A 137 3.99 -22.27 -8.46
CA ARG A 137 5.43 -22.40 -8.13
C ARG A 137 5.79 -21.69 -6.84
N TRP A 138 5.25 -20.49 -6.63
CA TRP A 138 5.44 -19.76 -5.38
C TRP A 138 4.87 -20.54 -4.19
N GLU A 139 3.64 -21.09 -4.32
CA GLU A 139 3.01 -21.89 -3.27
C GLU A 139 3.74 -23.20 -3.00
N ALA A 140 4.36 -23.81 -4.00
CA ALA A 140 5.19 -25.00 -3.81
C ALA A 140 6.44 -24.71 -2.96
N ALA A 141 7.00 -23.50 -3.05
CA ALA A 141 8.18 -23.09 -2.30
C ALA A 141 7.83 -22.53 -0.90
N HIS A 142 6.70 -21.84 -0.78
CA HIS A 142 6.35 -21.07 0.43
C HIS A 142 5.12 -21.60 1.17
N GLY A 143 4.42 -22.61 0.64
CA GLY A 143 3.10 -23.01 1.11
C GLY A 143 1.98 -22.13 0.55
N PRO A 144 0.71 -22.44 0.87
CA PRO A 144 -0.44 -21.77 0.26
C PRO A 144 -0.45 -20.27 0.58
N LEU A 145 -0.99 -19.49 -0.37
CA LEU A 145 -1.30 -18.09 -0.14
C LEU A 145 -2.28 -17.96 1.03
N PRO A 146 -2.00 -17.12 2.04
CA PRO A 146 -2.94 -16.88 3.11
C PRO A 146 -4.22 -16.22 2.59
N ASP A 147 -5.37 -16.65 3.10
CA ASP A 147 -6.64 -15.95 2.86
C ASP A 147 -6.52 -14.47 3.24
N GLN A 148 -7.18 -13.60 2.47
CA GLN A 148 -7.18 -12.16 2.71
C GLN A 148 -5.77 -11.55 2.78
N THR A 149 -4.82 -12.10 2.01
CA THR A 149 -3.50 -11.50 1.82
C THR A 149 -3.52 -10.43 0.74
N ILE A 150 -2.63 -9.44 0.87
CA ILE A 150 -2.23 -8.58 -0.25
C ILE A 150 -1.18 -9.36 -1.05
N VAL A 151 -1.31 -9.38 -2.37
CA VAL A 151 -0.33 -10.00 -3.26
C VAL A 151 0.43 -8.92 -4.01
N LEU A 152 1.74 -8.85 -3.82
CA LEU A 152 2.61 -7.95 -4.56
C LEU A 152 3.39 -8.74 -5.62
N LEU A 153 3.35 -8.30 -6.87
CA LEU A 153 3.98 -8.94 -8.02
C LEU A 153 5.26 -8.19 -8.34
N ARG A 154 6.41 -8.83 -8.10
CA ARG A 154 7.72 -8.25 -8.38
C ARG A 154 8.17 -8.69 -9.76
N THR A 155 8.11 -7.76 -10.71
CA THR A 155 8.58 -7.96 -12.10
C THR A 155 10.02 -7.49 -12.29
N GLY A 156 10.52 -6.68 -11.36
CA GLY A 156 11.84 -6.07 -11.41
C GLY A 156 11.89 -4.80 -12.26
N TYR A 157 10.76 -4.37 -12.84
CA TYR A 157 10.64 -3.13 -13.62
C TYR A 157 10.85 -1.87 -12.82
N GLY A 158 10.71 -1.91 -11.49
CA GLY A 158 11.05 -0.78 -10.62
C GLY A 158 12.46 -0.23 -10.87
N ARG A 159 13.41 -1.07 -11.35
CA ARG A 159 14.77 -0.64 -11.73
C ARG A 159 14.84 0.35 -12.89
N TYR A 160 13.78 0.45 -13.69
CA TYR A 160 13.70 1.37 -14.82
C TYR A 160 13.02 2.69 -14.46
N TRP A 161 12.47 2.84 -13.26
CA TRP A 161 11.93 4.11 -12.81
C TRP A 161 13.05 5.18 -12.66
N PRO A 162 12.88 6.44 -13.11
CA PRO A 162 11.80 7.02 -13.92
C PRO A 162 12.15 7.10 -15.44
N GLN A 163 12.98 6.21 -15.97
CA GLN A 163 13.41 6.17 -17.37
C GLN A 163 12.27 5.66 -18.29
N ARG A 164 11.37 6.57 -18.72
CA ARG A 164 10.18 6.28 -19.55
C ARG A 164 10.42 5.27 -20.68
N GLN A 165 11.46 5.44 -21.49
CA GLN A 165 11.74 4.52 -22.60
C GLN A 165 11.91 3.06 -22.16
N ARG A 166 12.55 2.83 -21.01
CA ARG A 166 12.80 1.48 -20.48
C ARG A 166 11.64 0.97 -19.65
N TYR A 167 10.93 1.86 -18.98
CA TYR A 167 9.81 1.53 -18.10
C TYR A 167 8.50 1.27 -18.87
N LEU A 168 8.23 2.08 -19.89
CA LEU A 168 7.01 2.02 -20.70
C LEU A 168 7.24 1.36 -22.07
N GLY A 169 8.48 1.25 -22.55
CA GLY A 169 8.77 0.86 -23.94
C GLY A 169 8.74 2.04 -24.93
N THR A 170 8.33 3.22 -24.49
CA THR A 170 8.25 4.43 -25.35
C THR A 170 8.47 5.71 -24.53
N THR A 171 9.03 6.73 -25.16
CA THR A 171 9.00 8.11 -24.63
C THR A 171 7.81 8.91 -25.12
N ALA A 172 7.06 8.40 -26.11
CA ALA A 172 5.92 9.10 -26.67
C ALA A 172 4.82 9.33 -25.61
N THR A 173 4.02 10.34 -25.86
CA THR A 173 2.84 10.74 -25.09
C THR A 173 1.68 10.92 -26.04
N GLY A 174 0.45 10.91 -25.55
CA GLY A 174 -0.76 10.96 -26.35
C GLY A 174 -1.34 9.56 -26.65
N PRO A 175 -2.55 9.50 -27.22
CA PRO A 175 -3.27 8.24 -27.44
C PRO A 175 -2.52 7.22 -28.29
N GLU A 176 -1.76 7.68 -29.28
CA GLU A 176 -0.94 6.84 -30.16
C GLU A 176 0.19 6.12 -29.43
N ALA A 177 0.68 6.68 -28.32
CA ALA A 177 1.75 6.08 -27.53
C ALA A 177 1.30 4.80 -26.81
N VAL A 178 0.00 4.63 -26.57
CA VAL A 178 -0.57 3.46 -25.88
C VAL A 178 -0.25 2.17 -26.63
N ALA A 179 -0.28 2.18 -27.97
CA ALA A 179 0.05 1.01 -28.79
C ALA A 179 1.54 0.62 -28.72
N HIS A 180 2.40 1.47 -28.16
CA HIS A 180 3.84 1.26 -28.04
C HIS A 180 4.28 0.87 -26.63
N LEU A 181 3.31 0.58 -25.74
CA LEU A 181 3.59 0.20 -24.37
C LEU A 181 4.05 -1.26 -24.28
N HIS A 182 5.17 -1.51 -23.59
CA HIS A 182 5.71 -2.83 -23.35
C HIS A 182 6.23 -2.93 -21.91
N PHE A 183 5.48 -3.64 -21.09
CA PHE A 183 5.81 -3.97 -19.70
C PHE A 183 4.93 -5.15 -19.24
N PRO A 184 5.41 -5.95 -18.29
CA PRO A 184 4.72 -7.14 -17.83
C PRO A 184 3.50 -6.79 -17.00
N GLY A 185 2.57 -7.73 -16.92
CA GLY A 185 1.34 -7.58 -16.14
C GLY A 185 0.77 -8.92 -15.69
N LEU A 186 -0.33 -8.86 -14.93
CA LEU A 186 -1.04 -10.04 -14.47
C LEU A 186 -1.98 -10.56 -15.57
N HIS A 187 -1.96 -11.86 -15.82
CA HIS A 187 -2.86 -12.50 -16.77
C HIS A 187 -4.31 -12.52 -16.23
N PRO A 188 -5.35 -12.27 -17.05
CA PRO A 188 -6.74 -12.22 -16.58
C PRO A 188 -7.25 -13.51 -15.91
N GLU A 189 -6.82 -14.69 -16.39
CA GLU A 189 -7.16 -15.96 -15.74
C GLU A 189 -6.53 -16.10 -14.36
N ALA A 190 -5.31 -15.58 -14.17
CA ALA A 190 -4.65 -15.60 -12.88
C ALA A 190 -5.30 -14.59 -11.92
N ALA A 191 -5.71 -13.43 -12.42
CA ALA A 191 -6.52 -12.47 -11.66
C ALA A 191 -7.82 -13.11 -11.17
N ARG A 192 -8.54 -13.82 -12.04
CA ARG A 192 -9.76 -14.54 -11.66
C ARG A 192 -9.49 -15.58 -10.58
N TRP A 193 -8.45 -16.38 -10.76
CA TRP A 193 -8.06 -17.40 -9.80
C TRP A 193 -7.69 -16.82 -8.43
N LEU A 194 -6.94 -15.70 -8.38
CA LEU A 194 -6.62 -15.02 -7.13
C LEU A 194 -7.87 -14.56 -6.37
N VAL A 195 -8.90 -14.15 -7.10
CA VAL A 195 -10.16 -13.72 -6.51
C VAL A 195 -11.01 -14.89 -6.05
N THR A 196 -11.25 -15.88 -6.91
CA THR A 196 -12.21 -16.97 -6.64
C THR A 196 -11.63 -18.09 -5.80
N GLU A 197 -10.35 -18.40 -5.95
CA GLU A 197 -9.72 -19.55 -5.29
C GLU A 197 -8.81 -19.16 -4.13
N ARG A 198 -8.38 -17.89 -4.03
CA ARG A 198 -7.48 -17.40 -2.99
C ARG A 198 -8.01 -16.21 -2.19
N HIS A 199 -9.12 -15.61 -2.62
CA HIS A 199 -9.81 -14.55 -1.89
C HIS A 199 -8.87 -13.42 -1.42
N VAL A 200 -7.99 -12.97 -2.32
CA VAL A 200 -7.05 -11.88 -2.03
C VAL A 200 -7.80 -10.57 -1.77
N LYS A 201 -7.23 -9.69 -0.94
CA LYS A 201 -7.88 -8.41 -0.61
C LYS A 201 -7.52 -7.28 -1.56
N ALA A 202 -6.31 -7.31 -2.12
CA ALA A 202 -5.76 -6.37 -3.09
C ALA A 202 -4.58 -7.01 -3.83
N VAL A 203 -4.25 -6.49 -5.01
CA VAL A 203 -3.07 -6.90 -5.79
C VAL A 203 -2.23 -5.67 -6.11
N GLY A 204 -0.91 -5.75 -6.01
CA GLY A 204 -0.02 -4.65 -6.40
C GLY A 204 1.13 -5.14 -7.27
N LEU A 205 1.73 -4.25 -8.05
CA LEU A 205 2.90 -4.56 -8.88
C LEU A 205 3.77 -3.34 -9.15
N ASP A 206 4.99 -3.57 -9.65
CA ASP A 206 6.00 -2.52 -9.90
C ASP A 206 5.99 -1.96 -11.34
N THR A 207 4.93 -2.23 -12.11
CA THR A 207 4.69 -1.70 -13.48
C THR A 207 3.56 -0.66 -13.50
N PRO A 208 3.44 0.12 -14.60
CA PRO A 208 2.46 1.21 -14.72
C PRO A 208 1.04 0.78 -15.08
N SER A 209 0.79 -0.53 -15.18
CA SER A 209 -0.56 -1.08 -15.19
C SER A 209 -0.57 -2.52 -14.67
N ILE A 210 -1.65 -2.95 -13.99
CA ILE A 210 -1.90 -4.34 -13.58
C ILE A 210 -2.06 -5.26 -14.80
N ASP A 211 -2.55 -4.71 -15.92
CA ASP A 211 -2.52 -5.35 -17.23
C ASP A 211 -1.14 -5.16 -17.89
N TYR A 212 -0.73 -6.07 -18.76
CA TYR A 212 0.51 -5.90 -19.54
C TYR A 212 0.39 -4.79 -20.60
N GLY A 213 1.51 -4.24 -21.04
CA GLY A 213 1.55 -3.02 -21.87
C GLY A 213 0.78 -3.08 -23.18
N GLN A 214 0.68 -4.25 -23.82
CA GLN A 214 -0.07 -4.44 -25.07
C GLN A 214 -1.56 -4.78 -24.84
N SER A 215 -2.05 -4.78 -23.60
CA SER A 215 -3.47 -4.99 -23.31
C SER A 215 -4.32 -3.86 -23.92
N THR A 216 -5.36 -4.25 -24.66
CA THR A 216 -6.33 -3.31 -25.26
C THR A 216 -7.71 -3.40 -24.62
N LEU A 217 -7.96 -4.47 -23.87
CA LEU A 217 -9.24 -4.74 -23.22
C LEU A 217 -9.16 -4.54 -21.70
N PHE A 218 -7.98 -4.50 -21.10
CA PHE A 218 -7.81 -4.31 -19.65
C PHE A 218 -8.59 -5.35 -18.82
N GLU A 219 -8.59 -6.61 -19.26
CA GLU A 219 -9.41 -7.66 -18.69
C GLU A 219 -9.01 -8.00 -17.24
N THR A 220 -7.75 -7.74 -16.87
CA THR A 220 -7.29 -7.94 -15.49
C THR A 220 -7.91 -6.90 -14.55
N HIS A 221 -7.91 -5.61 -14.91
CA HIS A 221 -8.66 -4.60 -14.14
C HIS A 221 -10.12 -4.99 -14.00
N GLN A 222 -10.79 -5.30 -15.12
CA GLN A 222 -12.21 -5.68 -15.11
C GLN A 222 -12.46 -6.85 -14.16
N THR A 223 -11.62 -7.89 -14.22
CA THR A 223 -11.75 -9.10 -13.39
C THR A 223 -11.60 -8.79 -11.90
N LEU A 224 -10.57 -8.04 -11.50
CA LEU A 224 -10.35 -7.69 -10.10
C LEU A 224 -11.44 -6.76 -9.56
N PHE A 225 -11.80 -5.75 -10.36
CA PHE A 225 -12.62 -4.65 -9.88
C PHE A 225 -14.10 -5.00 -9.81
N GLN A 226 -14.58 -5.93 -10.66
CA GLN A 226 -15.92 -6.50 -10.49
C GLN A 226 -16.12 -7.16 -9.13
N GLU A 227 -15.05 -7.65 -8.49
CA GLU A 227 -15.10 -8.30 -7.18
C GLU A 227 -14.64 -7.39 -6.03
N ASN A 228 -14.57 -6.07 -6.30
CA ASN A 228 -14.07 -5.04 -5.37
C ASN A 228 -12.65 -5.32 -4.82
N VAL A 229 -11.77 -5.91 -5.64
CA VAL A 229 -10.35 -6.08 -5.29
C VAL A 229 -9.56 -4.91 -5.92
N PRO A 230 -9.12 -3.91 -5.13
CA PRO A 230 -8.34 -2.79 -5.67
C PRO A 230 -6.94 -3.22 -6.11
N ALA A 231 -6.33 -2.40 -6.98
CA ALA A 231 -4.96 -2.59 -7.45
C ALA A 231 -4.02 -1.47 -6.98
N PHE A 232 -2.74 -1.79 -6.80
CA PHE A 232 -1.67 -0.81 -6.54
C PHE A 232 -0.65 -0.87 -7.67
N GLU A 233 -0.40 0.26 -8.33
CA GLU A 233 0.49 0.32 -9.49
C GLU A 233 1.70 1.19 -9.22
N ASN A 234 2.77 0.96 -9.98
CA ASN A 234 4.08 1.59 -9.79
C ASN A 234 4.59 1.47 -8.34
N VAL A 235 4.41 0.31 -7.70
CA VAL A 235 4.88 0.08 -6.34
C VAL A 235 6.41 0.02 -6.34
N ALA A 236 7.04 0.87 -5.52
CA ALA A 236 8.49 0.99 -5.46
C ALA A 236 9.10 -0.10 -4.58
N HIS A 237 10.39 -0.38 -4.81
CA HIS A 237 11.26 -1.12 -3.89
C HIS A 237 10.77 -2.51 -3.45
N LEU A 238 10.01 -3.22 -4.29
CA LEU A 238 9.59 -4.60 -4.02
C LEU A 238 10.79 -5.55 -3.85
N ASP A 239 11.97 -5.18 -4.32
CA ASP A 239 13.23 -5.90 -4.12
C ASP A 239 13.78 -5.85 -2.68
N GLN A 240 13.23 -4.97 -1.83
CA GLN A 240 13.62 -4.86 -0.42
C GLN A 240 12.74 -5.70 0.51
N LEU A 241 11.73 -6.38 -0.01
CA LEU A 241 10.77 -7.16 0.76
C LEU A 241 11.13 -8.64 0.76
N PRO A 242 10.90 -9.37 1.87
CA PRO A 242 10.91 -10.82 1.84
C PRO A 242 9.69 -11.36 1.10
N ASP A 243 9.72 -12.63 0.69
CA ASP A 243 8.58 -13.24 0.00
C ASP A 243 7.31 -13.30 0.86
N ARG A 244 7.45 -13.30 2.19
CA ARG A 244 6.33 -13.33 3.15
C ARG A 244 6.72 -12.85 4.53
N GLY A 245 5.72 -12.72 5.40
CA GLY A 245 5.93 -12.43 6.84
C GLY A 245 6.01 -10.94 7.16
N PHE A 246 5.55 -10.09 6.25
CA PHE A 246 5.49 -8.64 6.43
C PHE A 246 4.04 -8.16 6.31
N THR A 247 3.79 -6.94 6.79
CA THR A 247 2.50 -6.26 6.70
C THR A 247 2.60 -5.07 5.75
N VAL A 248 1.60 -4.87 4.90
CA VAL A 248 1.46 -3.69 4.06
C VAL A 248 0.46 -2.72 4.67
N VAL A 249 0.76 -1.43 4.54
CA VAL A 249 -0.16 -0.32 4.81
C VAL A 249 -0.19 0.55 3.54
N ALA A 250 -1.29 0.50 2.79
CA ALA A 250 -1.46 1.16 1.50
C ALA A 250 -2.59 2.20 1.57
N LEU A 251 -2.28 3.43 1.98
CA LEU A 251 -3.29 4.46 2.24
C LEU A 251 -3.24 5.58 1.18
N PRO A 252 -4.22 5.63 0.26
CA PRO A 252 -4.24 6.66 -0.76
C PRO A 252 -4.84 7.98 -0.26
N MET A 253 -4.72 9.02 -1.08
CA MET A 253 -5.54 10.22 -0.92
C MET A 253 -7.03 9.84 -0.93
N LYS A 254 -7.78 10.27 0.09
CA LYS A 254 -9.20 9.96 0.22
C LYS A 254 -10.09 10.89 -0.61
N ILE A 255 -10.02 10.77 -1.93
CA ILE A 255 -10.82 11.56 -2.88
C ILE A 255 -12.26 11.05 -2.86
N ARG A 256 -13.23 11.92 -2.53
CA ARG A 256 -14.64 11.54 -2.50
C ARG A 256 -15.13 11.14 -3.89
N GLY A 257 -15.56 9.89 -4.06
CA GLY A 257 -16.03 9.37 -5.35
C GLY A 257 -14.93 9.14 -6.39
N GLY A 258 -13.64 9.20 -6.01
CA GLY A 258 -12.53 9.04 -6.95
C GLY A 258 -12.39 7.62 -7.50
N SER A 259 -11.92 7.50 -8.74
CA SER A 259 -11.57 6.23 -9.40
C SER A 259 -10.19 5.72 -9.03
N GLY A 260 -9.31 6.59 -8.55
CA GLY A 260 -8.00 6.24 -8.03
C GLY A 260 -7.42 7.37 -7.20
N GLY A 261 -6.12 7.29 -6.91
CA GLY A 261 -5.41 8.41 -6.33
C GLY A 261 -3.98 8.09 -5.88
N PRO A 262 -3.14 9.13 -5.70
CA PRO A 262 -1.79 9.00 -5.18
C PRO A 262 -1.76 8.18 -3.89
N LEU A 263 -0.85 7.22 -3.82
CA LEU A 263 -0.77 6.22 -2.76
C LEU A 263 0.54 6.36 -1.99
N ARG A 264 0.42 6.50 -0.66
CA ARG A 264 1.53 6.21 0.24
C ARG A 264 1.40 4.77 0.74
N ILE A 265 2.28 3.91 0.26
CA ILE A 265 2.35 2.49 0.62
C ILE A 265 3.68 2.21 1.30
N ILE A 266 3.61 1.49 2.42
CA ILE A 266 4.77 1.04 3.18
C ILE A 266 4.63 -0.44 3.51
N ALA A 267 5.75 -1.09 3.78
CA ALA A 267 5.79 -2.39 4.45
C ALA A 267 6.41 -2.28 5.84
N ILE A 268 5.94 -3.12 6.75
CA ILE A 268 6.49 -3.34 8.09
C ILE A 268 7.07 -4.75 8.07
N VAL A 269 8.40 -4.84 8.05
CA VAL A 269 9.15 -6.11 8.04
C VAL A 269 9.67 -6.38 9.45
N PRO A 270 9.26 -7.47 10.12
CA PRO A 270 9.63 -7.77 11.51
C PRO A 270 11.14 -7.85 11.78
#